data_AF-A0A956QN09-F1
#
_entry.id   AF-A0A956QN09-F1
#
_cell.length_a   1.000
_cell.length_b   1.000
_cell.length_c   1.000
_cell.angle_alpha   90.00
_cell.angle_beta   90.00
_cell.angle_gamma   90.00
#
_symmetry.space_group_name_H-M   'P 1'
#
loop_
_entity.id
_entity.type
_entity.pdbx_description
1 polymer ?
#
loop_
_entity_poly.entity_id
_entity_poly.type
_entity_poly.pdbx_seq_one_letter_code
_entity_poly.pdbx_strand_id
1 'polypeptide(L)'
;DASAIHPESYTAAKKVLKQLNLAPDAPLEERERKVDELRQSTSTAELAAALGVGEPTLIDILDQLVRPGRDPREDLPAPILRSDVLSMDDLYPGLELDGTVRNVVDFGAFIDIGVKQDGLLHRSQIPHGTVLNVGDVITVAIEKVEKERGRIGLAWPGKAADEQSAPKQQKRAKNQKSSNDKRYNDKKKPKVDWAIG
;
A
#
# COMPACT_ATOMS: atom_id res chain seq x y z
N ASP A 1 41.67 -6.41 13.12
CA ASP A 1 41.30 -5.22 12.33
C ASP A 1 39.95 -5.41 11.66
N ALA A 2 38.89 -4.85 12.25
CA ALA A 2 37.51 -5.01 11.78
C ALA A 2 36.68 -3.73 12.01
N SER A 3 37.28 -2.55 11.95
CA SER A 3 36.56 -1.27 12.05
C SER A 3 36.81 -0.45 10.79
N ALA A 4 35.75 -0.17 10.04
CA ALA A 4 35.73 0.67 8.85
C ALA A 4 35.97 2.16 9.16
N ILE A 5 36.93 2.47 10.02
CA ILE A 5 37.27 3.84 10.40
C ILE A 5 38.16 4.38 9.28
N HIS A 6 37.62 5.32 8.49
CA HIS A 6 38.43 6.09 7.57
C HIS A 6 39.59 6.77 8.33
N PRO A 7 40.83 6.77 7.81
CA PRO A 7 42.02 7.29 8.51
C PRO A 7 41.85 8.73 9.05
N GLU A 8 41.00 9.51 8.39
CA GLU A 8 40.64 10.88 8.75
C GLU A 8 39.89 10.99 10.10
N SER A 9 39.15 9.95 10.50
CA SER A 9 38.33 9.93 11.72
C SER A 9 39.00 9.23 12.91
N TYR A 10 40.19 8.64 12.73
CA TYR A 10 40.89 7.90 13.80
C TYR A 10 41.35 8.81 14.95
N THR A 11 41.66 10.07 14.64
CA THR A 11 42.04 11.09 15.64
C THR A 11 40.84 11.47 16.52
N ALA A 12 39.65 11.63 15.91
CA ALA A 12 38.40 11.87 16.61
C ALA A 12 37.98 10.67 17.46
N ALA A 13 38.03 9.46 16.89
CA ALA A 13 37.71 8.22 17.60
C ALA A 13 38.59 8.01 18.85
N LYS A 14 39.90 8.29 18.76
CA LYS A 14 40.81 8.23 19.92
C LYS A 14 40.44 9.23 21.03
N LYS A 15 40.03 10.45 20.66
CA LYS A 15 39.58 11.45 21.63
C LYS A 15 38.30 11.01 22.34
N VAL A 16 37.34 10.46 21.59
CA VAL A 16 36.08 9.91 22.13
C VAL A 16 36.35 8.74 23.08
N LEU A 17 37.20 7.78 22.69
CA LEU A 17 37.59 6.65 23.54
C LEU A 17 38.26 7.11 24.84
N LYS A 18 39.12 8.14 24.78
CA LYS A 18 39.75 8.72 25.96
C LYS A 18 38.73 9.39 26.89
N GLN A 19 37.73 10.08 26.33
CA GLN A 19 36.66 10.70 27.11
C GLN A 19 35.76 9.66 27.79
N LEU A 20 35.49 8.55 27.11
CA LEU A 20 34.73 7.41 27.62
C LEU A 20 35.58 6.49 28.53
N ASN A 21 36.87 6.78 28.71
CA ASN A 21 37.83 5.94 29.41
C ASN A 21 37.72 4.46 28.97
N LEU A 22 37.58 4.24 27.66
CA LEU A 22 37.44 2.93 27.02
C LEU A 22 38.77 2.51 26.40
N ALA A 23 39.13 1.25 26.58
CA ALA A 23 40.22 0.64 25.87
C ALA A 23 39.82 0.37 24.40
N PRO A 24 40.73 0.46 23.42
CA PRO A 24 40.42 0.20 22.00
C PRO A 24 39.92 -1.22 21.72
N ASP A 25 40.26 -2.15 22.60
CA ASP A 25 39.93 -3.58 22.59
C ASP A 25 38.84 -3.95 23.61
N ALA A 26 38.19 -2.96 24.24
CA ALA A 26 37.13 -3.22 25.23
C ALA A 26 36.02 -4.10 24.63
N PRO A 27 35.39 -5.00 25.41
CA PRO A 27 34.24 -5.80 24.95
C PRO A 27 33.07 -4.92 24.50
N LEU A 28 32.24 -5.45 23.58
CA LEU A 28 31.11 -4.71 23.03
C LEU A 28 30.13 -4.23 24.11
N GLU A 29 29.82 -5.09 25.08
CA GLU A 29 28.93 -4.77 26.21
C GLU A 29 29.43 -3.57 27.03
N GLU A 30 30.75 -3.44 27.22
CA GLU A 30 31.33 -2.30 27.93
C GLU A 30 31.23 -1.01 27.12
N ARG A 31 31.39 -1.11 25.79
CA ARG A 31 31.24 0.04 24.87
C ARG A 31 29.80 0.53 24.86
N GLU A 32 28.84 -0.38 24.70
CA GLU A 32 27.39 -0.11 24.73
C GLU A 32 27.01 0.63 26.01
N ARG A 33 27.36 0.05 27.16
CA ARG A 33 27.03 0.63 28.45
C ARG A 33 27.57 2.05 28.60
N LYS A 34 28.83 2.30 28.23
CA LYS A 34 29.42 3.64 28.37
C LYS A 34 28.90 4.65 27.36
N VAL A 35 28.54 4.22 26.16
CA VAL A 35 27.89 5.10 25.17
C VAL A 35 26.49 5.48 25.64
N ASP A 36 25.73 4.54 26.21
CA ASP A 36 24.41 4.84 26.79
C ASP A 36 24.50 5.78 28.01
N GLU A 37 25.44 5.53 28.92
CA GLU A 37 25.71 6.42 30.07
C GLU A 37 26.10 7.84 29.60
N LEU A 38 26.86 7.95 28.52
CA LEU A 38 27.22 9.24 27.92
C LEU A 38 26.00 9.96 27.32
N ARG A 39 25.18 9.24 26.55
CA ARG A 39 23.95 9.79 25.93
C ARG A 39 22.94 10.28 26.98
N GLN A 40 22.91 9.66 28.15
CA GLN A 40 22.03 10.05 29.25
C GLN A 40 22.58 11.23 30.07
N SER A 41 23.90 11.40 30.13
CA SER A 41 24.54 12.41 31.00
C SER A 41 24.86 13.72 30.30
N THR A 42 25.09 13.72 28.98
CA THR A 42 25.50 14.91 28.21
C THR A 42 24.85 14.94 26.84
N SER A 43 24.48 16.13 26.38
CA SER A 43 23.97 16.31 25.01
C SER A 43 25.08 16.05 23.99
N THR A 44 24.75 15.34 22.91
CA THR A 44 25.71 15.02 21.84
C THR A 44 26.28 16.29 21.18
N ALA A 45 25.50 17.37 21.09
CA ALA A 45 25.96 18.66 20.56
C ALA A 45 27.03 19.31 21.45
N GLU A 46 26.88 19.25 22.77
CA GLU A 46 27.84 19.82 23.73
C GLU A 46 29.16 19.03 23.71
N LEU A 47 29.05 17.71 23.64
CA LEU A 47 30.21 16.82 23.54
C LEU A 47 30.95 17.00 22.21
N ALA A 48 30.23 17.19 21.12
CA ALA A 48 30.82 17.46 19.80
C ALA A 48 31.62 18.77 19.83
N ALA A 49 31.05 19.83 20.40
CA ALA A 49 31.72 21.12 20.58
C ALA A 49 32.97 20.99 21.47
N ALA A 50 32.89 20.26 22.58
CA ALA A 50 34.02 20.04 23.50
C ALA A 50 35.17 19.26 22.84
N LEU A 51 34.85 18.30 21.96
CA LEU A 51 35.83 17.48 21.25
C LEU A 51 36.36 18.13 19.96
N GLY A 52 35.72 19.22 19.52
CA GLY A 52 36.04 19.92 18.28
C GLY A 52 35.71 19.10 17.03
N VAL A 53 34.66 18.28 17.10
CA VAL A 53 34.18 17.45 15.99
C VAL A 53 32.77 17.88 15.60
N GLY A 54 32.37 17.66 14.35
CA GLY A 54 30.98 17.87 13.95
C GLY A 54 30.06 16.91 14.71
N GLU A 55 28.89 17.39 15.11
CA GLU A 55 27.82 16.57 15.69
C GLU A 55 27.52 15.29 14.87
N PRO A 56 27.33 15.35 13.52
CA PRO A 56 27.11 14.13 12.74
C PRO A 56 28.29 13.15 12.79
N THR A 57 29.53 13.66 12.87
CA THR A 57 30.74 12.83 12.99
C THR A 57 30.81 12.14 14.36
N LEU A 58 30.44 12.83 15.43
CA LEU A 58 30.40 12.25 16.76
C LEU A 58 29.35 11.14 16.86
N ILE A 59 28.16 11.36 16.28
CA ILE A 59 27.09 10.36 16.25
C ILE A 59 27.57 9.09 15.53
N ASP A 60 28.19 9.24 14.36
CA ASP A 60 28.73 8.11 13.59
C ASP A 60 29.80 7.34 14.37
N ILE A 61 30.72 8.04 15.05
CA ILE A 61 31.75 7.40 15.89
C ILE A 61 31.12 6.62 17.06
N LEU A 62 30.14 7.21 17.77
CA LEU A 62 29.46 6.54 18.88
C LEU A 62 28.71 5.29 18.41
N ASP A 63 28.03 5.38 17.27
CA ASP A 63 27.31 4.26 16.68
C ASP A 63 28.26 3.15 16.19
N GLN A 64 29.43 3.51 15.64
CA GLN A 64 30.47 2.54 15.26
C GLN A 64 31.12 1.85 16.47
N LEU A 65 31.17 2.50 17.64
CA LEU A 65 31.66 1.88 18.87
C LEU A 65 30.69 0.82 19.42
N VAL A 66 29.39 1.06 19.29
CA VAL A 66 28.30 0.15 19.70
C VAL A 66 28.03 -0.93 18.66
N ARG A 67 28.25 -0.65 17.38
CA ARG A 67 28.02 -1.58 16.27
C ARG A 67 29.22 -1.58 15.32
N PRO A 68 30.34 -2.23 15.70
CA PRO A 68 31.49 -2.34 14.81
C PRO A 68 31.10 -3.14 13.56
N GLY A 69 31.15 -2.49 12.40
CA GLY A 69 30.77 -3.10 11.12
C GLY A 69 29.34 -2.81 10.64
N ARG A 70 28.63 -1.82 11.23
CA ARG A 70 27.38 -1.30 10.68
C ARG A 70 27.60 -0.87 9.23
N ASP A 71 26.83 -1.47 8.32
CA ASP A 71 26.80 -1.06 6.93
C ASP A 71 25.97 0.23 6.83
N PRO A 72 26.51 1.35 6.32
CA PRO A 72 25.74 2.57 6.09
C PRO A 72 24.50 2.38 5.21
N ARG A 73 24.39 1.22 4.53
CA ARG A 73 23.22 0.82 3.73
C ARG A 73 22.04 0.34 4.57
N GLU A 74 22.19 0.05 5.86
CA GLU A 74 21.07 -0.36 6.72
C GLU A 74 20.14 0.81 7.11
N ASP A 75 20.66 2.04 7.12
CA ASP A 75 19.90 3.26 7.49
C ASP A 75 19.35 4.03 6.28
N LEU A 76 19.70 3.61 5.07
CA LEU A 76 19.02 4.10 3.88
C LEU A 76 17.65 3.41 3.84
N PRO A 77 16.53 4.15 3.66
CA PRO A 77 15.30 3.49 3.26
C PRO A 77 15.65 2.67 2.04
N ALA A 78 15.32 1.36 2.09
CA ALA A 78 15.64 0.45 1.02
C ALA A 78 15.32 1.16 -0.30
N PRO A 79 16.28 1.24 -1.25
CA PRO A 79 15.97 1.81 -2.55
C PRO A 79 14.70 1.12 -3.01
N ILE A 80 13.65 1.90 -3.33
CA ILE A 80 12.40 1.37 -3.86
C ILE A 80 12.80 0.64 -5.14
N LEU A 81 13.06 -0.65 -5.02
CA LEU A 81 13.37 -1.52 -6.12
C LEU A 81 12.07 -1.51 -6.93
N ARG A 82 12.07 -0.75 -8.02
CA ARG A 82 11.10 -0.90 -9.10
C ARG A 82 11.31 -2.28 -9.70
N SER A 83 10.98 -3.35 -8.99
CA SER A 83 11.18 -4.74 -9.41
C SER A 83 10.46 -5.76 -8.51
N ASP A 84 9.50 -5.36 -7.67
CA ASP A 84 8.57 -6.35 -7.13
C ASP A 84 7.56 -6.58 -8.24
N VAL A 85 7.91 -7.44 -9.21
CA VAL A 85 6.91 -8.11 -10.01
C VAL A 85 6.12 -8.92 -9.00
N LEU A 86 5.12 -8.28 -8.38
CA LEU A 86 4.15 -8.97 -7.55
C LEU A 86 3.62 -10.09 -8.42
N SER A 87 3.88 -11.31 -8.00
CA SER A 87 3.40 -12.46 -8.73
C SER A 87 1.92 -12.63 -8.38
N MET A 88 1.14 -13.22 -9.28
CA MET A 88 -0.25 -13.56 -8.99
C MET A 88 -0.38 -14.46 -7.75
N ASP A 89 0.72 -15.09 -7.31
CA ASP A 89 0.77 -15.94 -6.13
C ASP A 89 0.84 -15.17 -4.81
N ASP A 90 1.35 -13.94 -4.82
CA ASP A 90 1.47 -13.08 -3.64
C ASP A 90 0.18 -12.29 -3.38
N LEU A 91 -0.77 -12.35 -4.30
CA LEU A 91 -2.05 -11.66 -4.22
C LEU A 91 -3.05 -12.48 -3.40
N TYR A 92 -3.47 -11.94 -2.26
CA TYR A 92 -4.53 -12.49 -1.42
C TYR A 92 -5.69 -11.48 -1.26
N PRO A 93 -6.95 -11.95 -1.18
CA PRO A 93 -8.09 -11.07 -0.92
C PRO A 93 -7.90 -10.26 0.37
N GLY A 94 -8.25 -8.97 0.33
CA GLY A 94 -8.09 -8.03 1.44
C GLY A 94 -6.74 -7.30 1.48
N LEU A 95 -5.76 -7.69 0.65
CA LEU A 95 -4.51 -6.93 0.50
C LEU A 95 -4.82 -5.56 -0.13
N GLU A 96 -4.39 -4.49 0.53
CA GLU A 96 -4.46 -3.12 0.00
C GLU A 96 -3.12 -2.73 -0.62
N LEU A 97 -3.19 -2.11 -1.79
CA LEU A 97 -2.02 -1.66 -2.53
C LEU A 97 -2.35 -0.48 -3.44
N ASP A 98 -1.34 0.33 -3.72
CA ASP A 98 -1.47 1.46 -4.64
C ASP A 98 -1.31 0.98 -6.08
N GLY A 99 -2.16 1.51 -6.96
CA GLY A 99 -2.12 1.20 -8.37
C GLY A 99 -2.40 2.42 -9.23
N THR A 100 -1.92 2.36 -10.48
CA THR A 100 -2.10 3.44 -11.47
C THR A 100 -3.21 3.09 -12.45
N VAL A 101 -4.18 3.98 -12.62
CA VAL A 101 -5.27 3.81 -13.59
C VAL A 101 -4.70 3.83 -15.02
N ARG A 102 -4.79 2.70 -15.72
CA ARG A 102 -4.35 2.58 -17.12
C ARG A 102 -5.45 2.90 -18.11
N ASN A 103 -6.69 2.55 -17.77
CA ASN A 103 -7.83 2.75 -18.66
C ASN A 103 -9.12 2.86 -17.86
N VAL A 104 -10.07 3.67 -18.34
CA VAL A 104 -11.38 3.86 -17.74
C VAL A 104 -12.45 3.50 -18.76
N VAL A 105 -13.41 2.67 -18.35
CA VAL A 105 -14.52 2.19 -19.19
C VAL A 105 -15.85 2.35 -18.45
N ASP A 106 -16.98 2.23 -19.16
CA ASP A 106 -18.31 2.52 -18.58
C ASP A 106 -18.67 1.67 -17.36
N PHE A 107 -18.10 0.46 -17.26
CA PHE A 107 -18.35 -0.49 -16.18
C PHE A 107 -17.27 -0.51 -15.08
N GLY A 108 -16.17 0.23 -15.24
CA GLY A 108 -15.07 0.20 -14.26
C GLY A 108 -13.77 0.83 -14.75
N ALA A 109 -12.69 0.59 -14.00
CA ALA A 109 -11.35 1.07 -14.34
C ALA A 109 -10.34 -0.09 -14.27
N PHE A 110 -9.40 -0.11 -15.22
CA PHE A 110 -8.26 -1.01 -15.22
C PHE A 110 -7.08 -0.32 -14.54
N ILE A 111 -6.56 -0.96 -13.50
CA ILE A 111 -5.55 -0.41 -12.60
C ILE A 111 -4.36 -1.36 -12.60
N ASP A 112 -3.19 -0.80 -12.90
CA ASP A 112 -1.92 -1.50 -12.79
C ASP A 112 -1.43 -1.44 -11.35
N ILE A 113 -1.32 -2.61 -10.74
CA ILE A 113 -0.92 -2.81 -9.34
C ILE A 113 0.51 -3.37 -9.23
N GLY A 114 1.31 -3.28 -10.29
CA GLY A 114 2.69 -3.77 -10.32
C GLY A 114 2.84 -5.27 -10.61
N VAL A 115 1.73 -5.93 -10.98
CA VAL A 115 1.71 -7.34 -11.40
C VAL A 115 1.64 -7.40 -12.94
N LYS A 116 1.86 -8.58 -13.54
CA LYS A 116 1.83 -8.74 -15.00
C LYS A 116 0.45 -8.49 -15.65
N GLN A 117 -0.64 -8.53 -14.87
CA GLN A 117 -2.01 -8.35 -15.33
C GLN A 117 -2.71 -7.20 -14.60
N ASP A 118 -3.38 -6.32 -15.34
CA ASP A 118 -4.16 -5.23 -14.75
C ASP A 118 -5.36 -5.78 -13.96
N GLY A 119 -5.64 -5.16 -12.82
CA GLY A 119 -6.83 -5.43 -12.04
C GLY A 119 -8.02 -4.58 -12.51
N LEU A 120 -9.23 -5.11 -12.38
CA LEU A 120 -10.47 -4.41 -12.72
C LEU A 120 -11.18 -3.95 -11.45
N LEU A 121 -11.33 -2.63 -11.30
CA LEU A 121 -12.20 -2.01 -10.29
C LEU A 121 -13.57 -1.75 -10.88
N HIS A 122 -14.60 -2.45 -10.40
CA HIS A 122 -15.96 -2.29 -10.91
C HIS A 122 -16.58 -0.96 -10.43
N ARG A 123 -17.39 -0.31 -11.28
CA ARG A 123 -18.03 0.98 -10.95
C ARG A 123 -18.88 0.95 -9.67
N SER A 124 -19.45 -0.20 -9.32
CA SER A 124 -20.23 -0.37 -8.07
C SER A 124 -19.37 -0.25 -6.80
N GLN A 125 -18.07 -0.58 -6.91
CA GLN A 125 -17.15 -0.48 -5.79
C GLN A 125 -16.65 0.97 -5.61
N ILE A 126 -16.58 1.74 -6.70
CA ILE A 126 -16.17 3.16 -6.68
C ILE A 126 -17.21 4.01 -5.91
N PRO A 127 -16.78 4.86 -4.96
CA PRO A 127 -17.67 5.77 -4.25
C PRO A 127 -18.40 6.74 -5.20
N HIS A 128 -19.63 7.10 -4.83
CA HIS A 128 -20.41 8.06 -5.60
C HIS A 128 -19.71 9.42 -5.67
N GLY A 129 -19.55 9.95 -6.88
CA GLY A 129 -18.88 11.24 -7.12
C GLY A 129 -17.38 11.14 -7.35
N THR A 130 -16.76 9.98 -7.17
CA THR A 130 -15.34 9.77 -7.54
C THR A 130 -15.20 9.67 -9.05
N VAL A 131 -14.37 10.54 -9.61
CA VAL A 131 -13.96 10.51 -11.02
C VAL A 131 -12.54 9.96 -11.08
N LEU A 132 -12.31 8.95 -11.90
CA LEU A 132 -11.00 8.38 -12.15
C LEU A 132 -10.54 8.81 -13.55
N ASN A 133 -9.29 9.25 -13.65
CA ASN A 133 -8.63 9.57 -14.91
C ASN A 133 -7.47 8.62 -15.17
N VAL A 134 -7.10 8.46 -16.44
CA VAL A 134 -5.91 7.69 -16.82
C VAL A 134 -4.67 8.38 -16.27
N GLY A 135 -3.83 7.62 -15.56
CA GLY A 135 -2.63 8.11 -14.88
C GLY A 135 -2.82 8.42 -13.39
N ASP A 136 -4.06 8.39 -12.87
CA ASP A 136 -4.29 8.60 -11.44
C ASP A 136 -3.71 7.43 -10.62
N VAL A 137 -3.08 7.76 -9.49
CA VAL A 137 -2.58 6.78 -8.52
C VAL A 137 -3.60 6.68 -7.39
N ILE A 138 -4.18 5.49 -7.20
CA ILE A 138 -5.23 5.24 -6.20
C ILE A 138 -4.93 3.97 -5.40
N THR A 139 -5.31 3.98 -4.13
CA THR A 139 -5.27 2.80 -3.27
C THR A 139 -6.48 1.90 -3.54
N VAL A 140 -6.23 0.61 -3.73
CA VAL A 140 -7.25 -0.41 -4.01
C VAL A 140 -7.03 -1.64 -3.14
N ALA A 141 -8.09 -2.39 -2.90
CA ALA A 141 -8.04 -3.67 -2.21
C ALA A 141 -8.29 -4.82 -3.18
N ILE A 142 -7.63 -5.96 -2.97
CA ILE A 142 -7.88 -7.18 -3.74
C ILE A 142 -9.20 -7.80 -3.27
N GLU A 143 -10.18 -7.91 -4.16
CA GLU A 143 -11.45 -8.60 -3.88
C GLU A 143 -11.34 -10.09 -4.20
N LYS A 144 -10.80 -10.41 -5.39
CA LYS A 144 -10.72 -11.78 -5.88
C LYS A 144 -9.60 -11.97 -6.88
N VAL A 145 -8.93 -13.11 -6.81
CA VAL A 145 -7.80 -13.48 -7.68
C VAL A 145 -8.17 -14.74 -8.45
N GLU A 146 -8.31 -14.66 -9.78
CA GLU A 146 -8.58 -15.81 -10.66
C GLU A 146 -7.34 -16.16 -11.48
N LYS A 147 -6.47 -17.00 -10.91
CA LYS A 147 -5.18 -17.39 -11.51
C LYS A 147 -5.33 -18.07 -12.88
N GLU A 148 -6.31 -18.96 -13.01
CA GLU A 148 -6.56 -19.70 -14.26
C GLU A 148 -6.92 -18.80 -15.45
N ARG A 149 -7.58 -17.67 -15.18
CA ARG A 149 -8.04 -16.73 -16.21
C ARG A 149 -7.17 -15.47 -16.29
N GLY A 150 -6.18 -15.34 -15.41
CA GLY A 150 -5.33 -14.16 -15.29
C GLY A 150 -6.13 -12.89 -15.00
N ARG A 151 -7.16 -12.96 -14.14
CA ARG A 151 -8.01 -11.81 -13.79
C ARG A 151 -7.91 -11.49 -12.31
N ILE A 152 -7.86 -10.20 -12.00
CA ILE A 152 -7.82 -9.68 -10.64
C ILE A 152 -8.99 -8.72 -10.47
N GLY A 153 -9.88 -9.05 -9.54
CA GLY A 153 -10.96 -8.18 -9.11
C GLY A 153 -10.46 -7.25 -8.02
N LEU A 154 -10.63 -5.95 -8.22
CA LEU A 154 -10.27 -4.91 -7.27
C LEU A 154 -11.53 -4.28 -6.69
N ALA A 155 -11.44 -3.88 -5.43
CA ALA A 155 -12.47 -3.13 -4.72
C ALA A 155 -11.88 -1.83 -4.15
N TRP A 156 -12.77 -0.92 -3.79
CA TRP A 156 -12.38 0.26 -3.02
C TRP A 156 -11.94 -0.19 -1.61
N PRO A 157 -10.88 0.41 -1.03
CA PRO A 157 -10.40 0.06 0.30
C PRO A 157 -11.55 0.09 1.33
N GLY A 158 -11.60 -0.93 2.18
CA GLY A 158 -12.68 -1.15 3.15
C GLY A 158 -13.98 -1.78 2.61
N LYS A 159 -14.16 -1.98 1.29
CA LYS A 159 -15.33 -2.71 0.72
C LYS A 159 -15.08 -4.18 0.40
N ALA A 160 -13.82 -4.63 0.40
CA ALA A 160 -13.46 -6.00 0.02
C ALA A 160 -13.99 -7.09 0.98
N ALA A 161 -14.52 -6.71 2.15
CA ALA A 161 -14.85 -7.64 3.23
C ALA A 161 -16.31 -8.17 3.23
N ASP A 162 -17.22 -7.67 2.39
CA ASP A 162 -18.67 -7.87 2.64
C ASP A 162 -19.44 -8.81 1.68
N GLU A 163 -18.83 -9.45 0.69
CA GLU A 163 -19.59 -10.19 -0.35
C GLU A 163 -19.29 -11.70 -0.50
N GLN A 164 -18.88 -12.38 0.58
CA GLN A 164 -18.84 -13.86 0.61
C GLN A 164 -20.01 -14.52 1.36
N SER A 165 -21.04 -13.77 1.76
CA SER A 165 -22.22 -14.34 2.46
C SER A 165 -23.56 -13.93 1.83
N ALA A 166 -23.80 -14.29 0.56
CA ALA A 166 -25.18 -14.35 0.06
C ALA A 166 -25.36 -15.48 -0.96
N PRO A 167 -26.01 -16.60 -0.62
CA PRO A 167 -26.38 -17.60 -1.61
C PRO A 167 -27.38 -16.97 -2.59
N LYS A 168 -27.09 -17.07 -3.89
CA LYS A 168 -28.05 -16.81 -4.98
C LYS A 168 -29.26 -17.72 -4.80
N GLN A 169 -30.28 -17.26 -4.06
CA GLN A 169 -31.57 -17.91 -4.03
C GLN A 169 -32.27 -17.68 -5.36
N GLN A 170 -32.33 -18.76 -6.12
CA GLN A 170 -33.30 -18.98 -7.19
C GLN A 170 -34.69 -18.60 -6.70
N LYS A 171 -35.30 -17.56 -7.28
CA LYS A 171 -36.76 -17.39 -7.30
C LYS A 171 -37.25 -17.47 -8.73
N ARG A 172 -37.28 -18.71 -9.24
CA ARG A 172 -38.22 -19.14 -10.27
C ARG A 172 -39.50 -19.59 -9.54
N ALA A 173 -40.51 -18.74 -9.48
CA ALA A 173 -41.93 -19.12 -9.47
C ALA A 173 -42.84 -17.86 -9.43
N LYS A 174 -43.69 -17.75 -10.46
CA LYS A 174 -45.08 -17.23 -10.50
C LYS A 174 -45.50 -16.30 -9.34
N ASN A 175 -46.09 -15.13 -9.56
CA ASN A 175 -47.46 -14.99 -10.04
C ASN A 175 -47.87 -13.50 -10.12
N GLN A 176 -48.67 -13.17 -11.14
CA GLN A 176 -49.69 -12.10 -11.17
C GLN A 176 -49.30 -10.64 -10.90
N LYS A 177 -49.26 -9.83 -11.97
CA LYS A 177 -50.35 -8.89 -12.29
C LYS A 177 -50.12 -8.14 -13.61
N SER A 178 -51.13 -8.21 -14.47
CA SER A 178 -51.66 -7.07 -15.23
C SER A 178 -50.67 -6.24 -16.05
N SER A 179 -50.50 -6.61 -17.32
CA SER A 179 -50.31 -5.62 -18.38
C SER A 179 -51.25 -5.91 -19.53
N ASN A 180 -52.32 -5.12 -19.50
CA ASN A 180 -53.24 -4.75 -20.56
C ASN A 180 -52.56 -4.79 -21.94
N ASP A 181 -52.85 -5.83 -22.73
CA ASP A 181 -52.37 -5.93 -24.09
C ASP A 181 -53.48 -5.60 -25.08
N LYS A 182 -53.14 -4.67 -25.97
CA LYS A 182 -53.99 -4.09 -27.00
C LYS A 182 -54.48 -5.19 -27.93
N ARG A 183 -55.79 -5.38 -28.02
CA ARG A 183 -56.45 -5.94 -29.22
C ARG A 183 -57.24 -4.86 -29.92
N TYR A 184 -56.56 -4.17 -30.83
CA TYR A 184 -57.19 -3.52 -31.97
C TYR A 184 -57.51 -4.61 -32.99
N ASN A 185 -58.78 -4.95 -33.15
CA ASN A 185 -59.26 -5.56 -34.38
C ASN A 185 -60.72 -5.17 -34.61
N ASP A 186 -60.87 -4.10 -35.39
CA ASP A 186 -61.76 -4.03 -36.56
C ASP A 186 -62.87 -5.10 -36.65
N LYS A 187 -64.14 -4.67 -36.53
CA LYS A 187 -65.18 -4.84 -37.58
C LYS A 187 -66.60 -4.46 -37.12
N LYS A 188 -67.24 -3.68 -38.00
CA LYS A 188 -68.68 -3.61 -38.32
C LYS A 188 -69.62 -2.83 -37.38
N LYS A 189 -69.92 -1.59 -37.79
CA LYS A 189 -71.29 -1.05 -37.73
C LYS A 189 -72.19 -1.83 -38.70
N PRO A 190 -73.47 -2.01 -38.37
CA PRO A 190 -74.46 -1.37 -39.23
C PRO A 190 -75.49 -0.53 -38.48
N LYS A 191 -76.04 0.39 -39.25
CA LYS A 191 -77.06 1.41 -38.98
C LYS A 191 -78.44 0.76 -38.97
N VAL A 192 -79.33 1.11 -38.04
CA VAL A 192 -80.79 1.14 -38.28
C VAL A 192 -81.47 2.12 -37.33
N ASP A 193 -82.19 3.05 -37.94
CA ASP A 193 -83.15 3.97 -37.36
C ASP A 193 -84.38 3.22 -36.84
N TRP A 194 -85.02 3.74 -35.78
CA TRP A 194 -86.48 3.81 -35.71
C TRP A 194 -86.92 4.91 -34.74
N ALA A 195 -87.69 5.84 -35.29
CA ALA A 195 -88.65 6.67 -34.57
C ALA A 195 -89.90 5.85 -34.21
N ILE A 196 -90.93 6.54 -33.69
CA ILE A 196 -92.26 6.10 -33.22
C ILE A 196 -92.24 5.94 -31.70
N GLY A 197 -93.05 6.64 -30.90
CA GLY A 197 -94.18 7.54 -31.16
C GLY A 197 -94.81 7.85 -29.80
#